data_AF-A0A484G9D6-F1
#
_entry.id   AF-A0A484G9D6-F1
#
_cell.length_a   1.000
_cell.length_b   1.000
_cell.length_c   1.000
_cell.angle_alpha   90.00
_cell.angle_beta   90.00
_cell.angle_gamma   90.00
#
_symmetry.space_group_name_H-M   'P 1'
#
loop_
_entity.id
_entity.type
_entity.pdbx_description
1 polymer ?
#
loop_
_entity_poly.entity_id
_entity_poly.type
_entity_poly.pdbx_seq_one_letter_code
_entity_poly.pdbx_strand_id
1 'polypeptide(L)'
;MSGQKIAIVSVYDKTGLLDLAKGLNQQNVRILASGGTAKMIRESGFPVEDVSAITKAPEMLAGRVKTLHPAVHAGILARNLESDEKDLADQNINKVDYVICNLYPFKDTVAKVNVTVPEAVEEIDIGGVTLIRAAAKNHSRVTILSDPNDYAEFLKELESGEITEASRNRYALKAFEHTADYDAAISDFFRKQYAADGKQYSALRYGANPHQKPAAAFVPSGELPYKVLGGSPGYINLLDALNSWPLVKELKQALGKPAAASFKHVSPAGAAIGTPLTEEERKVYFVNDIEGIESSPLAQAYARARGADRMSSFGDVIALSDVVDLPTASIISKEVSDGVIAPGYEPAALEILKKKKGGKYLVLQIDPDYTPSKTETRTVYGVTLQQHRNDIEISPKSFNRIITPKESGPLSESALRDLTVATIALKYTQSNSVCYAYNGQVIGLGAGQQSRIHCTRLAGDKADNWWLRFHPRVLGIKWKKGTKRPDKSNAIDLLAVFEEVPPAFTDAEREEWLGKLTNVAVSSDAFFPFVDNVFRASRSGVKYIAAPGGSQNDGAVFETAEKLGITFVEQNVRLFHH
;
A
#
# COMPACT_ATOMS: atom_id res chain seq x y z
N MET A 1 -41.91 41.69 -0.51
CA MET A 1 -40.68 42.47 -0.74
C MET A 1 -39.54 41.60 -0.25
N SER A 2 -38.59 41.20 -1.10
CA SER A 2 -37.46 40.39 -0.64
C SER A 2 -36.66 41.22 0.37
N GLY A 3 -36.49 40.69 1.59
CA GLY A 3 -35.70 41.34 2.63
C GLY A 3 -34.27 41.62 2.17
N GLN A 4 -33.60 42.57 2.84
CA GLN A 4 -32.19 42.84 2.60
C GLN A 4 -31.38 41.55 2.81
N LYS A 5 -30.58 41.16 1.81
CA LYS A 5 -29.75 39.95 1.91
C LYS A 5 -28.66 40.12 2.98
N ILE A 6 -28.27 39.04 3.63
CA ILE A 6 -27.27 39.07 4.72
C ILE A 6 -26.04 38.24 4.36
N ALA A 7 -24.85 38.84 4.54
CA ALA A 7 -23.56 38.17 4.47
C ALA A 7 -22.91 38.08 5.86
N ILE A 8 -22.48 36.88 6.25
CA ILE A 8 -21.57 36.70 7.39
C ILE A 8 -20.15 36.58 6.87
N VAL A 9 -19.24 37.45 7.34
CA VAL A 9 -17.84 37.50 6.90
C VAL A 9 -16.91 37.28 8.09
N SER A 10 -16.17 36.18 8.07
CA SER A 10 -15.23 35.79 9.14
C SER A 10 -14.00 35.13 8.52
N VAL A 11 -13.01 35.93 8.17
CA VAL A 11 -11.83 35.48 7.40
C VAL A 11 -10.52 35.72 8.15
N TYR A 12 -9.66 34.71 8.19
CA TYR A 12 -8.27 34.82 8.58
C TYR A 12 -7.41 35.45 7.47
N ASP A 13 -7.46 34.92 6.25
CA ASP A 13 -6.84 35.56 5.09
C ASP A 13 -7.77 36.68 4.58
N LYS A 14 -7.27 37.92 4.60
CA LYS A 14 -8.02 39.12 4.20
C LYS A 14 -7.76 39.55 2.75
N THR A 15 -7.09 38.71 1.96
CA THR A 15 -6.88 38.95 0.52
C THR A 15 -8.22 39.21 -0.17
N GLY A 16 -8.31 40.31 -0.93
CA GLY A 16 -9.54 40.69 -1.67
C GLY A 16 -10.74 41.12 -0.79
N LEU A 17 -10.61 41.19 0.54
CA LEU A 17 -11.72 41.46 1.45
C LEU A 17 -12.41 42.80 1.19
N LEU A 18 -11.64 43.84 0.84
CA LEU A 18 -12.20 45.19 0.63
C LEU A 18 -12.99 45.29 -0.68
N ASP A 19 -12.53 44.61 -1.74
CA ASP A 19 -13.26 44.54 -3.00
C ASP A 19 -14.57 43.75 -2.83
N LEU A 20 -14.52 42.65 -2.07
CA LEU A 20 -15.71 41.90 -1.68
C LEU A 20 -16.69 42.76 -0.87
N ALA A 21 -16.22 43.47 0.15
CA ALA A 21 -17.06 44.33 0.98
C ALA A 21 -17.72 45.45 0.15
N LYS A 22 -16.96 46.05 -0.78
CA LYS A 22 -17.46 47.05 -1.71
C LYS A 22 -18.58 46.49 -2.60
N GLY A 23 -18.36 45.34 -3.23
CA GLY A 23 -19.35 44.71 -4.12
C GLY A 23 -20.62 44.26 -3.40
N LEU A 24 -20.49 43.69 -2.18
CA LEU A 24 -21.63 43.36 -1.32
C LEU A 24 -22.46 44.62 -0.99
N ASN A 25 -21.81 45.72 -0.62
CA ASN A 25 -22.48 46.98 -0.29
C ASN A 25 -23.18 47.60 -1.50
N GLN A 26 -22.57 47.55 -2.69
CA GLN A 26 -23.18 48.02 -3.94
C GLN A 26 -24.48 47.29 -4.27
N GLN A 27 -24.61 46.03 -3.86
CA GLN A 27 -25.78 45.19 -4.07
C GLN A 27 -26.73 45.19 -2.86
N ASN A 28 -26.60 46.19 -1.97
CA ASN A 28 -27.41 46.36 -0.76
C ASN A 28 -27.42 45.12 0.16
N VAL A 29 -26.29 44.42 0.26
CA VAL A 29 -26.13 43.28 1.18
C VAL A 29 -25.67 43.78 2.54
N ARG A 30 -26.38 43.38 3.60
CA ARG A 30 -25.99 43.67 4.99
C ARG A 30 -24.83 42.78 5.41
N ILE A 31 -23.72 43.39 5.84
CA ILE A 31 -22.50 42.67 6.25
C ILE A 31 -22.45 42.54 7.77
N LEU A 32 -22.39 41.29 8.25
CA LEU A 32 -22.13 40.92 9.64
C LEU A 32 -20.73 40.32 9.74
N ALA A 33 -19.84 40.89 10.54
CA ALA A 33 -18.47 40.40 10.69
C ALA A 33 -18.04 40.33 12.16
N SER A 34 -16.85 39.78 12.44
CA SER A 34 -16.33 39.75 13.82
C SER A 34 -14.85 40.08 13.89
N GLY A 35 -14.41 40.61 15.03
CA GLY A 35 -13.01 40.87 15.36
C GLY A 35 -12.27 41.67 14.29
N GLY A 36 -11.09 41.17 13.91
CA GLY A 36 -10.23 41.83 12.92
C GLY A 36 -10.86 42.03 11.54
N THR A 37 -11.80 41.16 11.13
CA THR A 37 -12.54 41.31 9.86
C THR A 37 -13.46 42.52 9.90
N ALA A 38 -14.27 42.65 10.96
CA ALA A 38 -15.17 43.79 11.14
C ALA A 38 -14.39 45.11 11.24
N LYS A 39 -13.27 45.10 11.98
CA LYS A 39 -12.38 46.27 12.11
C LYS A 39 -11.88 46.77 10.76
N MET A 40 -11.32 45.87 9.93
CA MET A 40 -10.75 46.24 8.64
C MET A 40 -11.79 46.80 7.65
N ILE A 41 -12.99 46.20 7.60
CA ILE A 41 -14.08 46.68 6.73
C ILE A 41 -14.55 48.08 7.18
N ARG A 42 -14.72 48.28 8.50
CA ARG A 42 -15.18 49.54 9.08
C ARG A 42 -14.17 50.68 8.88
N GLU A 43 -12.89 50.42 9.11
CA GLU A 43 -11.81 51.39 8.92
C GLU A 43 -11.65 51.82 7.45
N SER A 44 -12.09 50.97 6.51
CA SER A 44 -12.10 51.25 5.09
C SER A 44 -13.35 52.02 4.61
N GLY A 45 -14.24 52.40 5.55
CA GLY A 45 -15.42 53.22 5.26
C GLY A 45 -16.66 52.45 4.78
N PHE A 46 -16.65 51.11 4.82
CA PHE A 46 -17.81 50.31 4.44
C PHE A 46 -18.72 50.01 5.65
N PRO A 47 -20.06 50.04 5.48
CA PRO A 47 -20.99 49.63 6.53
C PRO A 47 -20.79 48.17 6.93
N VAL A 48 -20.60 47.93 8.22
CA VAL A 48 -20.47 46.58 8.79
C VAL A 48 -20.95 46.57 10.24
N GLU A 49 -21.73 45.57 10.59
CA GLU A 49 -22.16 45.31 11.96
C GLU A 49 -21.37 44.12 12.54
N ASP A 50 -21.19 44.13 13.86
CA ASP A 50 -20.61 42.99 14.54
C ASP A 50 -21.64 41.85 14.64
N VAL A 51 -21.20 40.58 14.60
CA VAL A 51 -22.10 39.41 14.76
C VAL A 51 -22.94 39.49 16.04
N SER A 52 -22.45 40.16 17.08
CA SER A 52 -23.20 40.43 18.32
C SER A 52 -24.50 41.22 18.10
N ALA A 53 -24.62 41.95 16.98
CA ALA A 53 -25.85 42.65 16.60
C ALA A 53 -27.05 41.70 16.42
N ILE A 54 -26.81 40.46 15.97
CA ILE A 54 -27.87 39.44 15.78
C ILE A 54 -27.90 38.41 16.92
N THR A 55 -26.78 38.14 17.59
CA THR A 55 -26.76 37.15 18.68
C THR A 55 -27.18 37.75 20.02
N LYS A 56 -26.97 39.06 20.21
CA LYS A 56 -27.09 39.76 21.51
C LYS A 56 -26.19 39.18 22.60
N ALA A 57 -25.28 38.27 22.26
CA ALA A 57 -24.35 37.65 23.18
C ALA A 57 -23.05 38.49 23.26
N PRO A 58 -22.46 38.66 24.45
CA PRO A 58 -21.16 39.29 24.59
C PRO A 58 -20.05 38.41 24.00
N GLU A 59 -18.92 39.02 23.67
CA GLU A 59 -17.71 38.26 23.34
C GLU A 59 -17.19 37.56 24.60
N MET A 60 -16.92 36.25 24.50
CA MET A 60 -16.48 35.41 25.62
C MET A 60 -15.34 34.50 25.18
N LEU A 61 -14.53 34.06 26.16
CA LEU A 61 -13.42 33.10 25.96
C LEU A 61 -12.46 33.55 24.84
N ALA A 62 -12.07 34.83 24.85
CA ALA A 62 -11.19 35.44 23.84
C ALA A 62 -11.68 35.22 22.39
N GLY A 63 -12.99 35.20 22.17
CA GLY A 63 -13.60 35.10 20.84
C GLY A 63 -13.81 33.67 20.33
N ARG A 64 -13.51 32.64 21.14
CA ARG A 64 -13.65 31.21 20.76
C ARG A 64 -15.08 30.77 20.41
N VAL A 65 -16.09 31.44 20.96
CA VAL A 65 -17.51 31.05 20.83
C VAL A 65 -18.39 32.13 20.18
N LYS A 66 -17.78 33.09 19.49
CA LYS A 66 -18.46 34.29 18.96
C LYS A 66 -19.57 34.02 17.92
N THR A 67 -19.45 32.95 17.13
CA THR A 67 -20.41 32.61 16.06
C THR A 67 -21.25 31.38 16.36
N LEU A 68 -20.95 30.64 17.44
CA LEU A 68 -21.64 29.41 17.84
C LEU A 68 -22.97 29.73 18.53
N HIS A 69 -23.90 30.31 17.80
CA HIS A 69 -25.19 30.78 18.32
C HIS A 69 -26.35 30.41 17.38
N PRO A 70 -27.55 30.05 17.90
CA PRO A 70 -28.71 29.75 17.07
C PRO A 70 -29.08 30.85 16.08
N ALA A 71 -29.02 32.12 16.48
CA ALA A 71 -29.28 33.25 15.56
C ALA A 71 -28.38 33.27 14.31
N VAL A 72 -27.16 32.71 14.40
CA VAL A 72 -26.25 32.56 13.25
C VAL A 72 -26.61 31.31 12.46
N HIS A 73 -26.61 30.15 13.12
CA HIS A 73 -26.73 28.87 12.43
C HIS A 73 -28.15 28.56 11.94
N ALA A 74 -29.19 29.03 12.61
CA ALA A 74 -30.56 28.94 12.10
C ALA A 74 -30.74 29.81 10.86
N GLY A 75 -30.16 31.02 10.83
CA GLY A 75 -30.16 31.87 9.64
C GLY A 75 -29.45 31.21 8.44
N ILE A 76 -28.39 30.44 8.68
CA ILE A 76 -27.67 29.67 7.64
C ILE A 76 -28.43 28.40 7.24
N LEU A 77 -28.95 27.63 8.20
CA LEU A 77 -29.49 26.28 7.95
C LEU A 77 -30.98 26.22 7.63
N ALA A 78 -31.74 27.29 7.90
CA ALA A 78 -33.15 27.34 7.57
C ALA A 78 -33.38 27.10 6.08
N ARG A 79 -34.37 26.28 5.76
CA ARG A 79 -34.79 25.96 4.39
C ARG A 79 -35.90 26.91 3.96
N ASN A 80 -36.30 26.83 2.70
CA ASN A 80 -37.48 27.53 2.19
C ASN A 80 -38.73 26.66 2.44
N LEU A 81 -39.03 26.40 3.71
CA LEU A 81 -40.20 25.64 4.18
C LEU A 81 -41.00 26.50 5.16
N GLU A 82 -42.32 26.39 5.12
CA GLU A 82 -43.22 27.16 6.00
C GLU A 82 -42.91 26.96 7.49
N SER A 83 -42.56 25.73 7.90
CA SER A 83 -42.15 25.43 9.27
C SER A 83 -40.90 26.20 9.69
N ASP A 84 -39.87 26.22 8.83
CA ASP A 84 -38.60 26.88 9.12
C ASP A 84 -38.78 28.41 9.12
N GLU A 85 -39.62 28.98 8.23
CA GLU A 85 -39.97 30.41 8.23
C GLU A 85 -40.68 30.82 9.51
N LYS A 86 -41.60 29.98 10.01
CA LYS A 86 -42.29 30.20 11.28
C LYS A 86 -41.32 30.21 12.45
N ASP A 87 -40.43 29.22 12.54
CA ASP A 87 -39.42 29.16 13.60
C ASP A 87 -38.51 30.39 13.59
N LEU A 88 -38.08 30.84 12.40
CA LEU A 88 -37.29 32.06 12.25
C LEU A 88 -38.05 33.31 12.70
N ALA A 89 -39.31 33.45 12.31
CA ALA A 89 -40.15 34.57 12.69
C ALA A 89 -40.39 34.61 14.21
N ASP A 90 -40.74 33.48 14.82
CA ASP A 90 -40.99 33.36 16.26
C ASP A 90 -39.74 33.73 17.09
N GLN A 91 -38.55 33.48 16.55
CA GLN A 91 -37.27 33.80 17.20
C GLN A 91 -36.65 35.13 16.74
N ASN A 92 -37.30 35.88 15.83
CA ASN A 92 -36.77 37.10 15.22
C ASN A 92 -35.39 36.92 14.54
N ILE A 93 -35.18 35.79 13.88
CA ILE A 93 -33.94 35.45 13.18
C ILE A 93 -34.11 35.69 11.68
N ASN A 94 -33.15 36.39 11.08
CA ASN A 94 -33.12 36.60 9.63
C ASN A 94 -32.32 35.50 8.93
N LYS A 95 -32.70 35.17 7.69
CA LYS A 95 -31.90 34.28 6.84
C LYS A 95 -30.56 34.91 6.49
N VAL A 96 -29.54 34.06 6.37
CA VAL A 96 -28.21 34.39 5.88
C VAL A 96 -28.07 33.84 4.48
N ASP A 97 -27.75 34.70 3.50
CA ASP A 97 -27.63 34.33 2.09
C ASP A 97 -26.20 33.95 1.73
N TYR A 98 -25.23 34.64 2.33
CA TYR A 98 -23.82 34.49 2.01
C TYR A 98 -23.00 34.24 3.26
N VAL A 99 -22.08 33.27 3.19
CA VAL A 99 -21.08 33.03 4.23
C VAL A 99 -19.72 33.10 3.57
N ILE A 100 -18.87 34.00 4.05
CA ILE A 100 -17.50 34.15 3.57
C ILE A 100 -16.57 33.86 4.75
N CYS A 101 -15.90 32.71 4.69
CA CYS A 101 -15.12 32.23 5.81
C CYS A 101 -13.95 31.36 5.35
N ASN A 102 -12.74 31.72 5.77
CA ASN A 102 -11.55 30.91 5.65
C ASN A 102 -10.91 30.76 7.04
N LEU A 103 -10.23 29.63 7.24
CA LEU A 103 -9.83 29.14 8.57
C LEU A 103 -8.47 29.70 9.00
N TYR A 104 -8.18 29.57 10.30
CA TYR A 104 -6.86 29.84 10.84
C TYR A 104 -5.82 28.94 10.17
N PRO A 105 -4.56 29.39 10.01
CA PRO A 105 -3.59 28.69 9.19
C PRO A 105 -2.92 27.58 10.00
N PHE A 106 -3.69 26.59 10.45
CA PHE A 106 -3.19 25.51 11.32
C PHE A 106 -1.95 24.82 10.74
N LYS A 107 -1.96 24.56 9.42
CA LYS A 107 -0.82 23.99 8.69
C LYS A 107 0.44 24.85 8.81
N ASP A 108 0.32 26.17 8.69
CA ASP A 108 1.46 27.08 8.83
C ASP A 108 1.92 27.15 10.29
N THR A 109 0.98 27.13 11.25
CA THR A 109 1.31 27.09 12.68
C THR A 109 2.11 25.84 13.03
N VAL A 110 1.67 24.65 12.64
CA VAL A 110 2.38 23.40 12.96
C VAL A 110 3.68 23.22 12.18
N ALA A 111 3.89 23.99 11.12
CA ALA A 111 5.15 24.06 10.38
C ALA A 111 6.22 24.95 11.04
N LYS A 112 5.84 25.79 12.02
CA LYS A 112 6.79 26.63 12.77
C LYS A 112 7.76 25.76 13.56
N VAL A 113 9.03 26.17 13.57
CA VAL A 113 10.06 25.51 14.38
C VAL A 113 9.70 25.64 15.86
N ASN A 114 9.75 24.53 16.59
CA ASN A 114 9.45 24.44 18.03
C ASN A 114 8.02 24.83 18.44
N VAL A 115 7.05 24.72 17.53
CA VAL A 115 5.63 24.85 17.90
C VAL A 115 5.28 23.88 19.02
N THR A 116 4.66 24.39 20.08
CA THR A 116 4.19 23.58 21.20
C THR A 116 2.78 23.06 20.93
N VAL A 117 2.41 21.96 21.59
CA VAL A 117 1.04 21.43 21.51
C VAL A 117 -0.01 22.49 21.93
N PRO A 118 0.14 23.23 23.04
CA PRO A 118 -0.82 24.28 23.40
C PRO A 118 -0.96 25.38 22.33
N GLU A 119 0.13 25.82 21.72
CA GLU A 119 0.09 26.81 20.62
C GLU A 119 -0.65 26.26 19.41
N ALA A 120 -0.41 25.01 19.01
CA ALA A 120 -1.14 24.38 17.91
C ALA A 120 -2.64 24.23 18.24
N VAL A 121 -2.97 23.86 19.48
CA VAL A 121 -4.37 23.68 19.93
C VAL A 121 -5.15 25.00 19.92
N GLU A 122 -4.52 26.14 20.24
CA GLU A 122 -5.17 27.45 20.17
C GLU A 122 -5.58 27.83 18.74
N GLU A 123 -4.84 27.34 17.74
CA GLU A 123 -5.06 27.63 16.32
C GLU A 123 -6.08 26.68 15.65
N ILE A 124 -6.74 25.81 16.43
CA ILE A 124 -7.83 24.96 15.95
C ILE A 124 -9.13 25.77 15.91
N ASP A 125 -9.61 26.04 14.70
CA ASP A 125 -10.81 26.85 14.47
C ASP A 125 -12.08 26.01 14.60
N ILE A 126 -12.90 26.31 15.60
CA ILE A 126 -14.21 25.67 15.81
C ILE A 126 -15.32 26.43 15.08
N GLY A 127 -15.32 27.77 15.22
CA GLY A 127 -16.38 28.63 14.73
C GLY A 127 -16.41 28.71 13.21
N GLY A 128 -15.25 28.91 12.59
CA GLY A 128 -15.08 28.95 11.15
C GLY A 128 -15.46 27.62 10.49
N VAL A 129 -14.97 26.50 11.00
CA VAL A 129 -15.33 25.16 10.47
C VAL A 129 -16.85 24.94 10.52
N THR A 130 -17.50 25.34 11.62
CA THR A 130 -18.95 25.20 11.76
C THR A 130 -19.72 26.10 10.79
N LEU A 131 -19.27 27.35 10.58
CA LEU A 131 -19.84 28.26 9.58
C LEU A 131 -19.74 27.67 8.16
N ILE A 132 -18.55 27.22 7.78
CA ILE A 132 -18.27 26.65 6.45
C ILE A 132 -19.15 25.42 6.21
N ARG A 133 -19.17 24.46 7.14
CA ARG A 133 -19.96 23.22 7.01
C ARG A 133 -21.47 23.49 6.99
N ALA A 134 -21.96 24.42 7.81
CA ALA A 134 -23.38 24.78 7.84
C ALA A 134 -23.82 25.40 6.51
N ALA A 135 -23.03 26.32 5.96
CA ALA A 135 -23.33 26.98 4.69
C ALA A 135 -23.23 25.99 3.51
N ALA A 136 -22.18 25.18 3.46
CA ALA A 136 -22.00 24.15 2.44
C ALA A 136 -23.10 23.08 2.48
N LYS A 137 -23.59 22.69 3.66
CA LYS A 137 -24.74 21.78 3.81
C LYS A 137 -26.00 22.36 3.16
N ASN A 138 -26.23 23.66 3.31
CA ASN A 138 -27.44 24.34 2.82
C ASN A 138 -27.20 25.10 1.50
N HIS A 139 -26.31 24.59 0.64
CA HIS A 139 -25.92 25.22 -0.64
C HIS A 139 -27.06 25.33 -1.66
N SER A 140 -28.20 24.67 -1.43
CA SER A 140 -29.41 24.93 -2.22
C SER A 140 -29.90 26.37 -2.10
N ARG A 141 -29.59 27.05 -0.97
CA ARG A 141 -29.95 28.44 -0.70
C ARG A 141 -28.75 29.35 -0.43
N VAL A 142 -27.77 28.88 0.34
CA VAL A 142 -26.66 29.70 0.84
C VAL A 142 -25.46 29.60 -0.09
N THR A 143 -24.81 30.72 -0.38
CA THR A 143 -23.49 30.73 -1.05
C THR A 143 -22.39 30.80 -0.02
N ILE A 144 -21.54 29.77 0.03
CA ILE A 144 -20.32 29.74 0.84
C ILE A 144 -19.13 30.17 -0.02
N LEU A 145 -18.22 31.00 0.49
CA LEU A 145 -16.92 31.27 -0.14
C LEU A 145 -15.82 31.03 0.89
N SER A 146 -14.99 30.01 0.64
CA SER A 146 -13.87 29.64 1.52
C SER A 146 -12.49 30.00 0.97
N ASP A 147 -12.43 30.47 -0.29
CA ASP A 147 -11.21 30.80 -1.01
C ASP A 147 -11.32 32.21 -1.59
N PRO A 148 -10.41 33.15 -1.25
CA PRO A 148 -10.39 34.49 -1.83
C PRO A 148 -10.35 34.53 -3.36
N ASN A 149 -9.82 33.50 -4.02
CA ASN A 149 -9.76 33.43 -5.48
C ASN A 149 -11.15 33.35 -6.13
N ASP A 150 -12.18 32.94 -5.37
CA ASP A 150 -13.56 32.87 -5.88
C ASP A 150 -14.30 34.21 -5.80
N TYR A 151 -13.77 35.23 -5.10
CA TYR A 151 -14.49 36.49 -4.85
C TYR A 151 -14.83 37.23 -6.14
N ALA A 152 -13.90 37.29 -7.10
CA ALA A 152 -14.12 38.02 -8.34
C ALA A 152 -15.28 37.44 -9.17
N GLU A 153 -15.37 36.12 -9.29
CA GLU A 153 -16.43 35.47 -10.05
C GLU A 153 -17.78 35.54 -9.31
N PHE A 154 -17.75 35.35 -7.99
CA PHE A 154 -18.93 35.57 -7.15
C PHE A 154 -19.51 36.99 -7.30
N LEU A 155 -18.67 38.02 -7.30
CA LEU A 155 -19.12 39.40 -7.45
C LEU A 155 -19.80 39.65 -8.81
N LYS A 156 -19.30 39.05 -9.90
CA LYS A 156 -19.95 39.14 -11.22
C LYS A 156 -21.34 38.50 -11.22
N GLU A 157 -21.48 37.31 -10.63
CA GLU A 157 -22.78 36.65 -10.49
C GLU A 157 -23.72 37.45 -9.55
N LEU A 158 -23.17 38.06 -8.50
CA LEU A 158 -23.95 38.89 -7.60
C LEU A 158 -24.48 40.14 -8.33
N GLU A 159 -23.64 40.78 -9.15
CA GLU A 159 -24.01 41.94 -9.98
C GLU A 159 -25.03 41.60 -11.06
N SER A 160 -25.02 40.37 -11.60
CA SER A 160 -26.03 39.92 -12.56
C SER A 160 -27.38 39.59 -11.91
N GLY A 161 -27.43 39.52 -10.58
CA GLY A 161 -28.64 39.31 -9.78
C GLY A 161 -28.87 37.87 -9.32
N GLU A 162 -28.07 36.91 -9.78
CA GLU A 162 -28.23 35.49 -9.46
C GLU A 162 -26.88 34.77 -9.32
N ILE A 163 -26.70 34.10 -8.18
CA ILE A 163 -25.65 33.09 -8.02
C ILE A 163 -26.20 31.77 -8.57
N THR A 164 -25.51 31.16 -9.53
CA THR A 164 -26.01 29.94 -10.17
C THR A 164 -25.97 28.74 -9.21
N GLU A 165 -26.85 27.75 -9.43
CA GLU A 165 -26.79 26.48 -8.69
C GLU A 165 -25.44 25.78 -8.91
N ALA A 166 -24.92 25.81 -10.13
CA ALA A 166 -23.60 25.26 -10.47
C ALA A 166 -22.48 25.90 -9.63
N SER A 167 -22.50 27.23 -9.48
CA SER A 167 -21.56 27.93 -8.61
C SER A 167 -21.72 27.56 -7.15
N ARG A 168 -22.96 27.52 -6.60
CA ARG A 168 -23.18 27.07 -5.21
C ARG A 168 -22.70 25.63 -4.97
N ASN A 169 -22.94 24.72 -5.91
CA ASN A 169 -22.47 23.33 -5.84
C ASN A 169 -20.93 23.26 -5.82
N ARG A 170 -20.26 24.02 -6.70
CA ARG A 170 -18.80 24.10 -6.74
C ARG A 170 -18.22 24.67 -5.44
N TYR A 171 -18.81 25.73 -4.92
CA TYR A 171 -18.35 26.33 -3.67
C TYR A 171 -18.58 25.44 -2.46
N ALA A 172 -19.69 24.71 -2.42
CA ALA A 172 -19.97 23.72 -1.37
C ALA A 172 -18.96 22.56 -1.41
N LEU A 173 -18.60 22.08 -2.60
CA LEU A 173 -17.53 21.09 -2.76
C LEU A 173 -16.21 21.60 -2.18
N LYS A 174 -15.75 22.78 -2.63
CA LYS A 174 -14.53 23.41 -2.11
C LYS A 174 -14.55 23.58 -0.59
N ALA A 175 -15.69 23.97 -0.03
CA ALA A 175 -15.87 24.15 1.41
C ALA A 175 -15.73 22.83 2.20
N PHE A 176 -16.29 21.74 1.70
CA PHE A 176 -16.12 20.42 2.33
C PHE A 176 -14.70 19.86 2.13
N GLU A 177 -14.08 20.08 0.97
CA GLU A 177 -12.67 19.73 0.74
C GLU A 177 -11.74 20.51 1.68
N HIS A 178 -11.97 21.81 1.87
CA HIS A 178 -11.20 22.66 2.78
C HIS A 178 -11.29 22.18 4.23
N THR A 179 -12.49 21.86 4.71
CA THR A 179 -12.67 21.36 6.08
C THR A 179 -12.15 19.92 6.27
N ALA A 180 -12.25 19.06 5.25
CA ALA A 180 -11.66 17.72 5.29
C ALA A 180 -10.12 17.78 5.33
N ASP A 181 -9.51 18.65 4.53
CA ASP A 181 -8.06 18.88 4.53
C ASP A 181 -7.56 19.50 5.86
N TYR A 182 -8.36 20.39 6.44
CA TYR A 182 -8.08 20.99 7.75
C TYR A 182 -8.05 19.94 8.87
N ASP A 183 -9.10 19.12 8.98
CA ASP A 183 -9.16 18.04 9.99
C ASP A 183 -8.12 16.94 9.73
N ALA A 184 -7.78 16.68 8.46
CA ALA A 184 -6.68 15.78 8.12
C ALA A 184 -5.34 16.29 8.66
N ALA A 185 -5.06 17.59 8.56
CA ALA A 185 -3.85 18.19 9.13
C ALA A 185 -3.82 18.13 10.66
N ILE A 186 -4.96 18.39 11.32
CA ILE A 186 -5.09 18.28 12.78
C ILE A 186 -4.84 16.84 13.24
N SER A 187 -5.50 15.88 12.58
CA SER A 187 -5.38 14.47 12.94
C SER A 187 -3.97 13.94 12.69
N ASP A 188 -3.28 14.36 11.62
CA ASP A 188 -1.88 14.01 11.37
C ASP A 188 -0.94 14.60 12.44
N PHE A 189 -1.15 15.86 12.83
CA PHE A 189 -0.40 16.47 13.94
C PHE A 189 -0.57 15.66 15.23
N PHE A 190 -1.82 15.39 15.66
CA PHE A 190 -2.04 14.61 16.88
C PHE A 190 -1.57 13.16 16.78
N ARG A 191 -1.62 12.54 15.60
CA ARG A 191 -1.07 11.18 15.40
C ARG A 191 0.43 11.17 15.68
N LYS A 192 1.16 12.17 15.19
CA LYS A 192 2.60 12.35 15.43
C LYS A 192 2.92 12.65 16.90
N GLN A 193 2.05 13.36 17.61
CA GLN A 193 2.28 13.72 19.02
C GLN A 193 1.89 12.61 20.01
N TYR A 194 0.74 11.97 19.80
CA TYR A 194 0.10 11.11 20.81
C TYR A 194 0.07 9.63 20.43
N ALA A 195 0.29 9.29 19.16
CA ALA A 195 0.25 7.94 18.65
C ALA A 195 1.52 7.57 17.86
N ALA A 196 2.65 8.15 18.25
CA ALA A 196 3.99 7.79 17.80
C ALA A 196 4.45 6.42 18.38
N ASP A 197 5.73 6.12 18.24
CA ASP A 197 6.38 4.92 18.76
C ASP A 197 5.77 3.60 18.27
N GLY A 198 5.34 3.58 17.01
CA GLY A 198 4.80 2.38 16.38
C GLY A 198 3.36 2.07 16.79
N LYS A 199 2.64 2.99 17.46
CA LYS A 199 1.20 2.88 17.69
C LYS A 199 0.43 3.12 16.39
N GLN A 200 0.09 4.35 16.04
CA GLN A 200 -0.53 4.66 14.74
C GLN A 200 0.44 5.26 13.74
N TYR A 201 1.60 5.72 14.21
CA TYR A 201 2.57 6.47 13.42
C TYR A 201 3.99 5.99 13.72
N SER A 202 4.77 5.88 12.65
CA SER A 202 6.20 5.59 12.69
C SER A 202 6.92 6.50 11.70
N ALA A 203 7.83 7.34 12.21
CA ALA A 203 8.70 8.15 11.38
C ALA A 203 9.73 7.28 10.66
N LEU A 204 9.96 7.55 9.38
CA LEU A 204 10.95 6.86 8.56
C LEU A 204 12.09 7.81 8.21
N ARG A 205 13.30 7.25 8.04
CA ARG A 205 14.51 8.04 7.74
C ARG A 205 14.40 8.86 6.45
N TYR A 206 13.72 8.30 5.44
CA TYR A 206 13.43 8.88 4.12
C TYR A 206 12.46 7.96 3.38
N GLY A 207 11.94 8.40 2.24
CA GLY A 207 11.03 7.65 1.36
C GLY A 207 11.74 6.57 0.55
N ALA A 208 11.39 6.40 -0.72
CA ALA A 208 12.07 5.41 -1.58
C ALA A 208 13.57 5.72 -1.75
N ASN A 209 13.96 7.00 -1.74
CA ASN A 209 15.33 7.45 -1.91
C ASN A 209 15.77 8.43 -0.79
N PRO A 210 17.07 8.53 -0.46
CA PRO A 210 17.57 9.36 0.66
C PRO A 210 17.18 10.83 0.65
N HIS A 211 16.97 11.44 -0.52
CA HIS A 211 16.58 12.85 -0.67
C HIS A 211 15.09 13.10 -0.43
N GLN A 212 14.26 12.05 -0.42
CA GLN A 212 12.80 12.16 -0.23
C GLN A 212 12.49 12.18 1.27
N LYS A 213 12.55 13.36 1.88
CA LYS A 213 12.24 13.58 3.30
C LYS A 213 11.20 14.70 3.43
N PRO A 214 10.30 14.64 4.45
CA PRO A 214 10.13 13.57 5.42
C PRO A 214 9.45 12.31 4.85
N ALA A 215 9.43 11.23 5.61
CA ALA A 215 8.67 10.02 5.29
C ALA A 215 8.12 9.36 6.57
N ALA A 216 7.00 8.65 6.47
CA ALA A 216 6.37 7.98 7.60
C ALA A 216 5.53 6.77 7.14
N ALA A 217 5.27 5.86 8.06
CA ALA A 217 4.23 4.84 7.93
C ALA A 217 3.16 5.08 9.01
N PHE A 218 1.89 5.08 8.62
CA PHE A 218 0.79 5.29 9.56
C PHE A 218 -0.50 4.62 9.09
N VAL A 219 -1.43 4.42 10.03
CA VAL A 219 -2.81 3.99 9.77
C VAL A 219 -3.76 5.07 10.26
N PRO A 220 -4.89 5.36 9.56
CA PRO A 220 -5.83 6.40 9.97
C PRO A 220 -6.56 6.08 11.28
N SER A 221 -6.73 4.80 11.59
CA SER A 221 -7.38 4.27 12.80
C SER A 221 -6.71 2.95 13.25
N GLY A 222 -6.94 2.53 14.49
CA GLY A 222 -6.37 1.30 15.06
C GLY A 222 -4.92 1.45 15.48
N GLU A 223 -4.13 0.39 15.37
CA GLU A 223 -2.67 0.39 15.57
C GLU A 223 -2.01 -0.13 14.28
N LEU A 224 -0.74 0.24 14.07
CA LEU A 224 0.11 -0.38 13.07
C LEU A 224 0.15 -1.88 13.36
N PRO A 225 -0.02 -2.74 12.35
CA PRO A 225 -0.16 -4.17 12.56
C PRO A 225 1.16 -4.85 12.92
N TYR A 226 2.22 -4.09 13.22
CA TYR A 226 3.53 -4.64 13.53
C TYR A 226 4.23 -3.87 14.66
N LYS A 227 5.07 -4.58 15.40
CA LYS A 227 5.99 -4.05 16.41
C LYS A 227 7.43 -4.20 15.94
N VAL A 228 8.26 -3.20 16.23
CA VAL A 228 9.71 -3.26 15.98
C VAL A 228 10.39 -3.87 17.20
N LEU A 229 10.94 -5.07 17.05
CA LEU A 229 11.67 -5.78 18.11
C LEU A 229 13.20 -5.59 18.03
N GLY A 230 13.70 -5.11 16.89
CA GLY A 230 15.11 -4.85 16.64
C GLY A 230 15.31 -4.01 15.38
N GLY A 231 16.38 -3.21 15.36
CA GLY A 231 16.67 -2.30 14.26
C GLY A 231 15.62 -1.19 14.09
N SER A 232 15.53 -0.63 12.89
CA SER A 232 14.55 0.41 12.53
C SER A 232 14.16 0.28 11.05
N PRO A 233 12.86 0.17 10.71
CA PRO A 233 12.44 -0.04 9.33
C PRO A 233 12.72 1.19 8.45
N GLY A 234 13.13 0.95 7.20
CA GLY A 234 13.07 1.95 6.13
C GLY A 234 11.79 1.82 5.29
N TYR A 235 11.54 2.79 4.40
CA TYR A 235 10.37 2.79 3.51
C TYR A 235 10.29 1.52 2.65
N ILE A 236 11.39 1.18 1.95
CA ILE A 236 11.47 -0.03 1.12
C ILE A 236 11.34 -1.30 1.98
N ASN A 237 11.89 -1.33 3.20
CA ASN A 237 11.74 -2.50 4.07
C ASN A 237 10.26 -2.76 4.41
N LEU A 238 9.45 -1.71 4.61
CA LEU A 238 8.02 -1.87 4.84
C LEU A 238 7.28 -2.28 3.57
N LEU A 239 7.68 -1.78 2.40
CA LEU A 239 7.10 -2.27 1.13
C LEU A 239 7.35 -3.78 0.96
N ASP A 240 8.57 -4.25 1.22
CA ASP A 240 8.89 -5.68 1.16
C ASP A 240 8.15 -6.46 2.25
N ALA A 241 8.19 -6.02 3.50
CA ALA A 241 7.57 -6.72 4.62
C ALA A 241 6.04 -6.83 4.50
N LEU A 242 5.38 -5.77 4.06
CA LEU A 242 3.92 -5.72 3.96
C LEU A 242 3.37 -6.39 2.69
N ASN A 243 4.20 -6.66 1.68
CA ASN A 243 3.85 -7.54 0.55
C ASN A 243 4.19 -9.02 0.83
N SER A 244 5.29 -9.26 1.53
CA SER A 244 5.74 -10.63 1.84
C SER A 244 4.93 -11.32 2.94
N TRP A 245 4.46 -10.57 3.94
CA TRP A 245 3.61 -11.09 5.00
C TRP A 245 2.31 -11.75 4.47
N PRO A 246 1.46 -11.05 3.69
CA PRO A 246 0.22 -11.66 3.20
C PRO A 246 0.50 -12.86 2.27
N LEU A 247 1.62 -12.87 1.53
CA LEU A 247 2.02 -14.05 0.76
C LEU A 247 2.18 -15.28 1.67
N VAL A 248 2.98 -15.21 2.74
CA VAL A 248 3.22 -16.38 3.61
C VAL A 248 1.99 -16.73 4.44
N LYS A 249 1.16 -15.74 4.81
CA LYS A 249 -0.13 -15.96 5.47
C LYS A 249 -1.06 -16.77 4.56
N GLU A 250 -1.19 -16.38 3.29
CA GLU A 250 -2.04 -17.09 2.32
C GLU A 250 -1.50 -18.48 1.98
N LEU A 251 -0.18 -18.66 1.82
CA LEU A 251 0.41 -19.99 1.63
C LEU A 251 0.08 -20.94 2.79
N LYS A 252 0.24 -20.46 4.04
CA LYS A 252 -0.09 -21.24 5.24
C LYS A 252 -1.57 -21.58 5.30
N GLN A 253 -2.45 -20.63 5.02
CA GLN A 253 -3.90 -20.84 5.00
C GLN A 253 -4.31 -21.86 3.92
N ALA A 254 -3.74 -21.74 2.71
CA ALA A 254 -4.09 -22.58 1.58
C ALA A 254 -3.58 -24.02 1.68
N LEU A 255 -2.40 -24.23 2.30
CA LEU A 255 -1.69 -25.52 2.26
C LEU A 255 -1.44 -26.13 3.64
N GLY A 256 -1.82 -25.45 4.73
CA GLY A 256 -1.73 -25.97 6.10
C GLY A 256 -0.30 -26.27 6.57
N LYS A 257 0.70 -25.62 5.98
CA LYS A 257 2.13 -25.82 6.29
C LYS A 257 2.81 -24.49 6.60
N PRO A 258 3.83 -24.45 7.49
CA PRO A 258 4.67 -23.27 7.65
C PRO A 258 5.27 -22.83 6.33
N ALA A 259 5.28 -21.52 6.10
CA ALA A 259 5.65 -20.90 4.85
C ALA A 259 6.65 -19.77 5.08
N ALA A 260 7.49 -19.55 4.09
CA ALA A 260 8.50 -18.50 4.09
C ALA A 260 8.61 -17.84 2.72
N ALA A 261 9.00 -16.57 2.73
CA ALA A 261 9.34 -15.82 1.52
C ALA A 261 10.60 -14.98 1.72
N SER A 262 11.40 -14.88 0.67
CA SER A 262 12.55 -13.98 0.53
C SER A 262 12.17 -12.88 -0.44
N PHE A 263 12.05 -11.63 0.01
CA PHE A 263 11.66 -10.49 -0.82
C PHE A 263 12.83 -9.56 -1.12
N LYS A 264 12.82 -9.01 -2.32
CA LYS A 264 13.75 -7.98 -2.76
C LYS A 264 13.03 -7.07 -3.75
N HIS A 265 13.05 -5.76 -3.52
CA HIS A 265 12.44 -4.76 -4.41
C HIS A 265 10.96 -5.06 -4.73
N VAL A 266 10.19 -5.36 -3.68
CA VAL A 266 8.73 -5.54 -3.70
C VAL A 266 8.29 -6.73 -4.58
N SER A 267 9.14 -7.76 -4.66
CA SER A 267 8.80 -9.04 -5.30
C SER A 267 9.52 -10.19 -4.60
N PRO A 268 8.95 -11.40 -4.58
CA PRO A 268 9.61 -12.57 -4.04
C PRO A 268 10.80 -12.97 -4.93
N ALA A 269 12.00 -12.98 -4.37
CA ALA A 269 13.14 -13.72 -4.93
C ALA A 269 12.88 -15.24 -4.85
N GLY A 270 12.13 -15.66 -3.85
CA GLY A 270 11.54 -17.00 -3.75
C GLY A 270 10.54 -17.09 -2.60
N ALA A 271 9.68 -18.10 -2.67
CA ALA A 271 8.71 -18.43 -1.63
C ALA A 271 8.51 -19.94 -1.58
N ALA A 272 8.19 -20.47 -0.40
CA ALA A 272 8.02 -21.90 -0.22
C ALA A 272 7.20 -22.25 1.02
N ILE A 273 6.74 -23.50 1.07
CA ILE A 273 6.21 -24.16 2.27
C ILE A 273 7.22 -25.18 2.81
N GLY A 274 7.03 -25.59 4.07
CA GLY A 274 7.86 -26.56 4.76
C GLY A 274 7.61 -27.99 4.28
N THR A 275 8.29 -28.40 3.21
CA THR A 275 8.42 -29.79 2.78
C THR A 275 9.80 -30.33 3.18
N PRO A 276 9.92 -31.63 3.54
CA PRO A 276 11.19 -32.25 3.86
C PRO A 276 12.27 -31.96 2.81
N LEU A 277 13.46 -31.52 3.25
CA LEU A 277 14.62 -31.35 2.36
C LEU A 277 15.32 -32.69 2.13
N THR A 278 15.70 -32.96 0.89
CA THR A 278 16.64 -34.05 0.58
C THR A 278 18.06 -33.70 1.04
N GLU A 279 18.97 -34.69 1.04
CA GLU A 279 20.38 -34.41 1.32
C GLU A 279 21.01 -33.45 0.29
N GLU A 280 20.64 -33.60 -0.98
CA GLU A 280 21.11 -32.72 -2.06
C GLU A 280 20.56 -31.31 -1.89
N GLU A 281 19.27 -31.16 -1.58
CA GLU A 281 18.68 -29.83 -1.31
C GLU A 281 19.35 -29.14 -0.13
N ARG A 282 19.68 -29.87 0.95
CA ARG A 282 20.44 -29.31 2.08
C ARG A 282 21.82 -28.80 1.65
N LYS A 283 22.49 -29.46 0.70
CA LYS A 283 23.77 -28.99 0.12
C LYS A 283 23.56 -27.77 -0.76
N VAL A 284 22.59 -27.80 -1.70
CA VAL A 284 22.29 -26.71 -2.64
C VAL A 284 21.87 -25.42 -1.93
N TYR A 285 21.18 -25.55 -0.79
CA TYR A 285 20.73 -24.41 0.02
C TYR A 285 21.72 -24.04 1.13
N PHE A 286 22.85 -24.74 1.22
CA PHE A 286 23.89 -24.54 2.24
C PHE A 286 23.37 -24.63 3.67
N VAL A 287 22.50 -25.59 3.95
CA VAL A 287 21.90 -25.80 5.28
C VAL A 287 22.18 -27.18 5.85
N ASN A 288 23.13 -27.92 5.26
CA ASN A 288 23.59 -29.22 5.74
C ASN A 288 24.30 -29.15 7.11
N ASP A 289 24.68 -27.96 7.57
CA ASP A 289 25.33 -27.69 8.86
C ASP A 289 24.39 -27.03 9.88
N ILE A 290 23.08 -27.05 9.63
CA ILE A 290 22.05 -26.47 10.51
C ILE A 290 21.46 -27.57 11.37
N GLU A 291 21.76 -27.52 12.66
CA GLU A 291 21.23 -28.46 13.65
C GLU A 291 19.70 -28.33 13.78
N GLY A 292 19.00 -29.47 13.81
CA GLY A 292 17.54 -29.53 14.02
C GLY A 292 16.69 -29.11 12.81
N ILE A 293 17.29 -28.90 11.64
CA ILE A 293 16.55 -28.49 10.44
C ILE A 293 15.51 -29.51 9.99
N GLU A 294 15.77 -30.81 10.18
CA GLU A 294 14.88 -31.90 9.78
C GLU A 294 13.53 -31.83 10.50
N SER A 295 13.55 -31.39 11.75
CA SER A 295 12.37 -31.21 12.61
C SER A 295 11.74 -29.82 12.54
N SER A 296 12.32 -28.89 11.77
CA SER A 296 11.80 -27.52 11.63
C SER A 296 11.22 -27.30 10.23
N PRO A 297 9.89 -27.38 10.05
CA PRO A 297 9.27 -27.10 8.76
C PRO A 297 9.47 -25.64 8.32
N LEU A 298 9.53 -24.69 9.26
CA LEU A 298 9.74 -23.28 8.94
C LEU A 298 11.17 -23.01 8.42
N ALA A 299 12.19 -23.62 9.04
CA ALA A 299 13.56 -23.51 8.57
C ALA A 299 13.72 -24.12 7.17
N GLN A 300 13.05 -25.24 6.91
CA GLN A 300 13.02 -25.87 5.59
C GLN A 300 12.31 -24.99 4.55
N ALA A 301 11.18 -24.37 4.91
CA ALA A 301 10.51 -23.39 4.05
C ALA A 301 11.45 -22.21 3.72
N TYR A 302 12.14 -21.64 4.71
CA TYR A 302 13.04 -20.51 4.46
C TYR A 302 14.28 -20.91 3.63
N ALA A 303 14.86 -22.08 3.90
CA ALA A 303 15.95 -22.63 3.09
C ALA A 303 15.57 -22.74 1.61
N ARG A 304 14.35 -23.22 1.32
CA ARG A 304 13.80 -23.27 -0.04
C ARG A 304 13.54 -21.88 -0.63
N ALA A 305 12.89 -21.00 0.12
CA ALA A 305 12.54 -19.65 -0.35
C ALA A 305 13.79 -18.83 -0.73
N ARG A 306 14.80 -18.79 0.14
CA ARG A 306 16.10 -18.17 -0.17
C ARG A 306 16.87 -18.95 -1.24
N GLY A 307 16.69 -20.27 -1.24
CA GLY A 307 17.36 -21.21 -2.13
C GLY A 307 16.93 -21.14 -3.58
N ALA A 308 15.78 -20.54 -3.90
CA ALA A 308 15.31 -20.35 -5.28
C ALA A 308 16.34 -19.56 -6.10
N ASP A 309 16.68 -18.35 -5.64
CA ASP A 309 17.70 -17.48 -6.23
C ASP A 309 18.47 -16.77 -5.10
N ARG A 310 19.69 -17.25 -4.85
CA ARG A 310 20.51 -16.76 -3.73
C ARG A 310 21.10 -15.38 -4.01
N MET A 311 21.35 -15.03 -5.27
CA MET A 311 21.86 -13.72 -5.65
C MET A 311 20.77 -12.67 -5.44
N SER A 312 19.56 -12.93 -5.91
CA SER A 312 18.40 -12.06 -5.69
C SER A 312 18.04 -11.93 -4.22
N SER A 313 18.27 -12.98 -3.42
CA SER A 313 18.05 -12.97 -1.96
C SER A 313 19.15 -12.26 -1.15
N PHE A 314 20.17 -11.70 -1.79
CA PHE A 314 21.22 -10.96 -1.07
C PHE A 314 20.65 -9.66 -0.46
N GLY A 315 20.59 -9.60 0.86
CA GLY A 315 19.91 -8.50 1.56
C GLY A 315 18.40 -8.54 1.38
N ASP A 316 17.81 -9.74 1.43
CA ASP A 316 16.36 -9.96 1.41
C ASP A 316 15.66 -9.36 2.65
N VAL A 317 14.37 -9.09 2.52
CA VAL A 317 13.46 -9.00 3.67
C VAL A 317 12.66 -10.29 3.72
N ILE A 318 12.70 -10.97 4.86
CA ILE A 318 12.16 -12.30 5.05
C ILE A 318 10.76 -12.20 5.65
N ALA A 319 9.80 -12.97 5.15
CA ALA A 319 8.53 -13.21 5.84
C ALA A 319 8.41 -14.67 6.25
N LEU A 320 7.85 -14.91 7.44
CA LEU A 320 7.67 -16.23 8.04
C LEU A 320 6.26 -16.34 8.61
N SER A 321 5.50 -17.37 8.24
CA SER A 321 4.09 -17.53 8.66
C SER A 321 3.88 -18.01 10.10
N ASP A 322 4.97 -18.38 10.77
CA ASP A 322 4.99 -19.06 12.07
C ASP A 322 6.02 -18.40 12.99
N VAL A 323 5.93 -18.74 14.29
CA VAL A 323 6.89 -18.29 15.30
C VAL A 323 8.29 -18.76 14.88
N VAL A 324 9.24 -17.83 14.85
CA VAL A 324 10.60 -18.12 14.40
C VAL A 324 11.32 -18.97 15.44
N ASP A 325 11.73 -20.17 15.01
CA ASP A 325 12.47 -21.12 15.82
C ASP A 325 14.00 -20.98 15.68
N LEU A 326 14.72 -21.68 16.56
CA LEU A 326 16.18 -21.66 16.60
C LEU A 326 16.84 -22.10 15.26
N PRO A 327 16.42 -23.19 14.58
CA PRO A 327 17.00 -23.56 13.28
C PRO A 327 16.78 -22.47 12.21
N THR A 328 15.60 -21.86 12.14
CA THR A 328 15.32 -20.77 11.19
C THR A 328 16.22 -19.57 11.47
N ALA A 329 16.29 -19.12 12.72
CA ALA A 329 17.17 -18.02 13.10
C ALA A 329 18.65 -18.32 12.84
N SER A 330 19.07 -19.58 12.99
CA SER A 330 20.45 -20.02 12.70
C SER A 330 20.79 -19.91 11.22
N ILE A 331 19.87 -20.27 10.32
CA ILE A 331 20.03 -20.04 8.87
C ILE A 331 20.18 -18.54 8.61
N ILE A 332 19.22 -17.74 9.09
CA ILE A 332 19.20 -16.29 8.87
C ILE A 332 20.50 -15.66 9.38
N SER A 333 21.01 -16.08 10.54
CA SER A 333 22.22 -15.54 11.17
C SER A 333 23.46 -15.61 10.28
N LYS A 334 23.59 -16.66 9.47
CA LYS A 334 24.74 -16.92 8.58
C LYS A 334 24.65 -16.18 7.23
N GLU A 335 23.50 -15.58 6.93
CA GLU A 335 23.19 -15.01 5.62
C GLU A 335 23.17 -13.47 5.62
N VAL A 336 23.36 -12.85 4.45
CA VAL A 336 23.14 -11.40 4.29
C VAL A 336 21.66 -11.16 4.03
N SER A 337 21.03 -10.45 4.95
CA SER A 337 19.60 -10.13 4.96
C SER A 337 19.37 -8.73 5.54
N ASP A 338 18.31 -8.05 5.12
CA ASP A 338 17.93 -6.70 5.55
C ASP A 338 16.93 -6.69 6.71
N GLY A 339 16.06 -7.70 6.82
CA GLY A 339 15.12 -7.81 7.93
C GLY A 339 14.25 -9.05 7.88
N VAL A 340 13.48 -9.27 8.95
CA VAL A 340 12.50 -10.36 9.04
C VAL A 340 11.18 -9.87 9.66
N ILE A 341 10.07 -10.36 9.13
CA ILE A 341 8.71 -10.20 9.67
C ILE A 341 8.08 -11.56 9.96
N ALA A 342 7.51 -11.73 11.15
CA ALA A 342 6.92 -12.99 11.60
C ALA A 342 5.85 -12.72 12.68
N PRO A 343 4.91 -13.64 12.96
CA PRO A 343 3.90 -13.43 14.01
C PRO A 343 4.49 -13.47 15.43
N GLY A 344 5.68 -14.04 15.60
CA GLY A 344 6.39 -14.11 16.87
C GLY A 344 7.79 -14.73 16.71
N TYR A 345 8.55 -14.74 17.80
CA TYR A 345 9.92 -15.27 17.83
C TYR A 345 10.12 -16.04 19.14
N GLU A 346 10.74 -17.22 19.08
CA GLU A 346 11.26 -17.86 20.28
C GLU A 346 12.34 -16.97 20.92
N PRO A 347 12.50 -16.97 22.26
CA PRO A 347 13.49 -16.12 22.93
C PRO A 347 14.92 -16.31 22.39
N ALA A 348 15.36 -17.56 22.20
CA ALA A 348 16.68 -17.87 21.68
C ALA A 348 16.86 -17.42 20.22
N ALA A 349 15.83 -17.58 19.39
CA ALA A 349 15.82 -17.12 18.00
C ALA A 349 15.93 -15.59 17.93
N LEU A 350 15.15 -14.87 18.73
CA LEU A 350 15.18 -13.40 18.79
C LEU A 350 16.56 -12.87 19.17
N GLU A 351 17.21 -13.47 20.17
CA GLU A 351 18.55 -13.08 20.61
C GLU A 351 19.63 -13.27 19.54
N ILE A 352 19.52 -14.32 18.72
CA ILE A 352 20.41 -14.53 17.58
C ILE A 352 20.19 -13.44 16.53
N LEU A 353 18.93 -13.17 16.18
CA LEU A 353 18.59 -12.21 15.14
C LEU A 353 18.95 -10.78 15.51
N LYS A 354 18.74 -10.38 16.77
CA LYS A 354 19.12 -9.05 17.28
C LYS A 354 20.61 -8.77 17.15
N LYS A 355 21.48 -9.80 17.19
CA LYS A 355 22.94 -9.62 17.05
C LYS A 355 23.37 -9.31 15.62
N LYS A 356 22.57 -9.65 14.60
CA LYS A 356 22.93 -9.40 13.20
C LYS A 356 23.11 -7.90 12.92
N LYS A 357 23.96 -7.60 11.94
CA LYS A 357 24.31 -6.21 11.56
C LYS A 357 24.74 -5.34 12.75
N GLY A 358 25.44 -5.94 13.72
CA GLY A 358 25.93 -5.24 14.92
C GLY A 358 24.80 -4.63 15.75
N GLY A 359 23.69 -5.34 15.95
CA GLY A 359 22.55 -4.85 16.72
C GLY A 359 21.46 -4.15 15.90
N LYS A 360 21.69 -3.92 14.60
CA LYS A 360 20.84 -3.06 13.75
C LYS A 360 19.94 -3.83 12.78
N TYR A 361 19.93 -5.16 12.85
CA TYR A 361 19.08 -5.97 11.99
C TYR A 361 17.60 -5.74 12.30
N LEU A 362 16.80 -5.56 11.26
CA LEU A 362 15.38 -5.28 11.39
C LEU A 362 14.62 -6.55 11.78
N VAL A 363 13.91 -6.50 12.89
CA VAL A 363 13.05 -7.60 13.36
C VAL A 363 11.66 -7.02 13.62
N LEU A 364 10.68 -7.46 12.84
CA LEU A 364 9.28 -7.03 12.93
C LEU A 364 8.42 -8.20 13.44
N GLN A 365 7.56 -7.92 14.42
CA GLN A 365 6.52 -8.85 14.83
C GLN A 365 5.17 -8.34 14.33
N ILE A 366 4.47 -9.11 13.49
CA ILE A 366 3.16 -8.74 12.94
C ILE A 366 2.03 -9.39 13.74
N ASP A 367 0.92 -8.66 13.91
CA ASP A 367 -0.34 -9.23 14.37
C ASP A 367 -0.92 -10.15 13.26
N PRO A 368 -1.02 -11.48 13.49
CA PRO A 368 -1.51 -12.38 12.48
C PRO A 368 -2.99 -12.21 12.16
N ASP A 369 -3.77 -11.63 13.09
CA ASP A 369 -5.22 -11.47 12.97
C ASP A 369 -5.61 -10.15 12.28
N TYR A 370 -4.64 -9.24 12.10
CA TYR A 370 -4.86 -8.01 11.34
C TYR A 370 -5.39 -8.29 9.93
N THR A 371 -6.42 -7.55 9.56
CA THR A 371 -7.04 -7.55 8.24
C THR A 371 -7.15 -6.11 7.72
N PRO A 372 -6.55 -5.77 6.56
CA PRO A 372 -6.60 -4.42 6.02
C PRO A 372 -8.00 -4.07 5.48
N SER A 373 -8.24 -2.76 5.29
CA SER A 373 -9.43 -2.25 4.60
C SER A 373 -9.61 -2.90 3.22
N LYS A 374 -10.87 -3.09 2.81
CA LYS A 374 -11.22 -3.55 1.46
C LYS A 374 -10.83 -2.53 0.38
N THR A 375 -10.77 -1.24 0.73
CA THR A 375 -10.39 -0.17 -0.20
C THR A 375 -8.97 0.29 0.10
N GLU A 376 -8.16 0.41 -0.94
CA GLU A 376 -6.82 1.00 -0.90
C GLU A 376 -6.72 2.23 -1.79
N THR A 377 -5.85 3.16 -1.42
CA THR A 377 -5.57 4.38 -2.16
C THR A 377 -4.07 4.56 -2.37
N ARG A 378 -3.69 5.18 -3.49
CA ARG A 378 -2.32 5.60 -3.78
C ARG A 378 -2.29 6.90 -4.55
N THR A 379 -1.20 7.65 -4.44
CA THR A 379 -1.01 8.88 -5.20
C THR A 379 0.02 8.67 -6.31
N VAL A 380 -0.34 9.02 -7.54
CA VAL A 380 0.52 8.98 -8.71
C VAL A 380 0.46 10.32 -9.42
N TYR A 381 1.60 11.02 -9.52
CA TYR A 381 1.69 12.35 -10.15
C TYR A 381 0.64 13.35 -9.61
N GLY A 382 0.42 13.33 -8.28
CA GLY A 382 -0.58 14.18 -7.62
C GLY A 382 -2.04 13.72 -7.76
N VAL A 383 -2.31 12.68 -8.55
CA VAL A 383 -3.65 12.10 -8.72
C VAL A 383 -3.86 10.95 -7.73
N THR A 384 -4.96 10.97 -7.00
CA THR A 384 -5.36 9.88 -6.09
C THR A 384 -6.09 8.79 -6.87
N LEU A 385 -5.53 7.57 -6.87
CA LEU A 385 -6.17 6.36 -7.39
C LEU A 385 -6.73 5.56 -6.23
N GLN A 386 -7.97 5.06 -6.36
CA GLN A 386 -8.67 4.26 -5.35
C GLN A 386 -9.22 2.99 -5.99
N GLN A 387 -9.07 1.86 -5.30
CA GLN A 387 -9.60 0.57 -5.75
C GLN A 387 -9.96 -0.36 -4.59
N HIS A 388 -10.74 -1.40 -4.86
CA HIS A 388 -10.86 -2.55 -3.97
C HIS A 388 -9.55 -3.34 -4.02
N ARG A 389 -8.98 -3.70 -2.86
CA ARG A 389 -7.73 -4.45 -2.77
C ARG A 389 -7.89 -5.85 -3.36
N ASN A 390 -6.78 -6.46 -3.78
CA ASN A 390 -6.83 -7.86 -4.23
C ASN A 390 -6.96 -8.83 -3.03
N ASP A 391 -8.20 -9.20 -2.69
CA ASP A 391 -8.55 -10.13 -1.61
C ASP A 391 -9.04 -11.50 -2.10
N ILE A 392 -8.76 -11.86 -3.36
CA ILE A 392 -9.10 -13.18 -3.90
C ILE A 392 -8.39 -14.30 -3.13
N GLU A 393 -9.12 -15.36 -2.80
CA GLU A 393 -8.57 -16.55 -2.16
C GLU A 393 -8.03 -17.53 -3.21
N ILE A 394 -6.76 -17.91 -3.06
CA ILE A 394 -6.12 -18.96 -3.86
C ILE A 394 -5.86 -20.16 -2.98
N SER A 395 -6.37 -21.31 -3.37
CA SER A 395 -6.17 -22.58 -2.67
C SER A 395 -6.13 -23.73 -3.69
N PRO A 396 -5.83 -24.97 -3.27
CA PRO A 396 -5.98 -26.14 -4.15
C PRO A 396 -7.35 -26.22 -4.84
N LYS A 397 -8.41 -25.73 -4.21
CA LYS A 397 -9.78 -25.72 -4.77
C LYS A 397 -9.97 -24.72 -5.93
N SER A 398 -9.08 -23.75 -6.07
CA SER A 398 -9.10 -22.75 -7.15
C SER A 398 -8.71 -23.35 -8.51
N PHE A 399 -8.11 -24.55 -8.54
CA PHE A 399 -7.64 -25.23 -9.75
C PHE A 399 -8.62 -26.30 -10.24
N ASN A 400 -9.90 -25.95 -10.37
CA ASN A 400 -10.99 -26.89 -10.65
C ASN A 400 -11.42 -26.99 -12.12
N ARG A 401 -10.87 -26.15 -13.00
CA ARG A 401 -11.21 -26.11 -14.43
C ARG A 401 -10.04 -26.54 -15.30
N ILE A 402 -9.89 -27.84 -15.50
CA ILE A 402 -8.89 -28.40 -16.41
C ILE A 402 -9.43 -28.29 -17.84
N ILE A 403 -8.65 -27.69 -18.72
CA ILE A 403 -9.00 -27.47 -20.13
C ILE A 403 -8.44 -28.60 -21.00
N THR A 404 -7.21 -29.00 -20.75
CA THR A 404 -6.58 -30.12 -21.44
C THR A 404 -5.69 -30.93 -20.49
N PRO A 405 -5.67 -32.28 -20.60
CA PRO A 405 -6.56 -33.08 -21.43
C PRO A 405 -8.02 -32.99 -20.95
N LYS A 406 -8.97 -33.02 -21.88
CA LYS A 406 -10.40 -33.00 -21.57
C LYS A 406 -10.76 -34.23 -20.73
N GLU A 407 -11.74 -34.07 -19.82
CA GLU A 407 -12.25 -35.16 -18.98
C GLU A 407 -11.15 -35.85 -18.12
N SER A 408 -10.07 -35.13 -17.82
CA SER A 408 -9.04 -35.62 -16.90
C SER A 408 -9.58 -35.75 -15.48
N GLY A 409 -9.04 -36.74 -14.75
CA GLY A 409 -9.24 -36.84 -13.31
C GLY A 409 -8.66 -35.63 -12.56
N PRO A 410 -8.89 -35.55 -11.24
CA PRO A 410 -8.35 -34.47 -10.42
C PRO A 410 -6.83 -34.40 -10.52
N LEU A 411 -6.29 -33.18 -10.45
CA LEU A 411 -4.85 -32.95 -10.35
C LEU A 411 -4.27 -33.69 -9.14
N SER A 412 -3.01 -34.14 -9.25
CA SER A 412 -2.30 -34.72 -8.11
C SER A 412 -2.11 -33.67 -7.00
N GLU A 413 -1.97 -34.14 -5.77
CA GLU A 413 -1.72 -33.26 -4.62
C GLU A 413 -0.44 -32.42 -4.80
N SER A 414 0.60 -32.99 -5.43
CA SER A 414 1.83 -32.26 -5.73
C SER A 414 1.63 -31.15 -6.76
N ALA A 415 0.84 -31.40 -7.81
CA ALA A 415 0.51 -30.38 -8.82
C ALA A 415 -0.33 -29.26 -8.20
N LEU A 416 -1.36 -29.60 -7.42
CA LEU A 416 -2.18 -28.63 -6.70
C LEU A 416 -1.35 -27.78 -5.74
N ARG A 417 -0.46 -28.39 -4.97
CA ARG A 417 0.47 -27.70 -4.07
C ARG A 417 1.34 -26.72 -4.85
N ASP A 418 1.98 -27.16 -5.93
CA ASP A 418 2.97 -26.34 -6.66
C ASP A 418 2.30 -25.22 -7.46
N LEU A 419 1.12 -25.46 -8.06
CA LEU A 419 0.30 -24.42 -8.67
C LEU A 419 -0.22 -23.41 -7.64
N THR A 420 -0.56 -23.84 -6.43
CA THR A 420 -0.94 -22.94 -5.33
C THR A 420 0.24 -22.05 -4.94
N VAL A 421 1.44 -22.63 -4.76
CA VAL A 421 2.66 -21.87 -4.44
C VAL A 421 2.98 -20.85 -5.54
N ALA A 422 2.97 -21.28 -6.80
CA ALA A 422 3.26 -20.40 -7.93
C ALA A 422 2.25 -19.25 -8.04
N THR A 423 0.95 -19.56 -7.95
CA THR A 423 -0.12 -18.57 -8.14
C THR A 423 -0.17 -17.55 -6.99
N ILE A 424 0.02 -17.98 -5.74
CA ILE A 424 0.11 -17.06 -4.59
C ILE A 424 1.37 -16.19 -4.69
N ALA A 425 2.51 -16.73 -5.14
CA ALA A 425 3.71 -15.92 -5.36
C ALA A 425 3.46 -14.80 -6.40
N LEU A 426 2.76 -15.10 -7.49
CA LEU A 426 2.44 -14.12 -8.54
C LEU A 426 1.51 -13.01 -8.06
N LYS A 427 0.54 -13.32 -7.19
CA LYS A 427 -0.37 -12.33 -6.59
C LYS A 427 0.38 -11.16 -5.90
N TYR A 428 1.62 -11.41 -5.45
CA TYR A 428 2.48 -10.44 -4.76
C TYR A 428 3.79 -10.14 -5.52
N THR A 429 3.81 -10.38 -6.84
CA THR A 429 4.96 -10.09 -7.70
C THR A 429 4.63 -8.93 -8.62
N GLN A 430 5.54 -7.96 -8.77
CA GLN A 430 5.36 -6.85 -9.70
C GLN A 430 5.10 -7.37 -11.13
N SER A 431 4.03 -6.91 -11.77
CA SER A 431 3.57 -7.42 -13.06
C SER A 431 4.34 -6.84 -14.26
N ASN A 432 4.40 -7.53 -15.40
CA ASN A 432 3.87 -8.89 -15.61
C ASN A 432 4.79 -9.96 -15.04
N SER A 433 4.18 -11.04 -14.56
CA SER A 433 4.90 -12.08 -13.81
C SER A 433 4.53 -13.52 -14.21
N VAL A 434 5.53 -14.41 -14.21
CA VAL A 434 5.42 -15.86 -14.48
C VAL A 434 6.26 -16.59 -13.44
N CYS A 435 5.72 -17.67 -12.87
CA CYS A 435 6.35 -18.41 -11.78
C CYS A 435 6.36 -19.90 -12.06
N TYR A 436 7.54 -20.51 -11.97
CA TYR A 436 7.79 -21.94 -12.01
C TYR A 436 7.95 -22.41 -10.55
N ALA A 437 7.22 -23.45 -10.18
CA ALA A 437 7.26 -24.05 -8.85
C ALA A 437 7.44 -25.57 -8.93
N TYR A 438 8.15 -26.10 -7.94
CA TYR A 438 8.43 -27.51 -7.79
C TYR A 438 8.64 -27.84 -6.31
N ASN A 439 8.12 -28.96 -5.86
CA ASN A 439 8.32 -29.47 -4.49
C ASN A 439 7.93 -28.50 -3.36
N GLY A 440 6.90 -27.69 -3.58
CA GLY A 440 6.37 -26.72 -2.61
C GLY A 440 7.16 -25.42 -2.55
N GLN A 441 7.99 -25.12 -3.56
CA GLN A 441 8.73 -23.86 -3.64
C GLN A 441 8.71 -23.25 -5.04
N VAL A 442 8.94 -21.95 -5.10
CA VAL A 442 9.38 -21.26 -6.30
C VAL A 442 10.76 -21.77 -6.69
N ILE A 443 10.96 -22.05 -7.99
CA ILE A 443 12.26 -22.40 -8.58
C ILE A 443 12.69 -21.41 -9.67
N GLY A 444 11.76 -20.65 -10.24
CA GLY A 444 12.05 -19.59 -11.20
C GLY A 444 10.91 -18.58 -11.29
N LEU A 445 11.22 -17.29 -11.22
CA LEU A 445 10.21 -16.24 -11.19
C LEU A 445 10.67 -14.99 -11.95
N GLY A 446 9.81 -14.55 -12.87
CA GLY A 446 9.94 -13.30 -13.60
C GLY A 446 9.01 -12.24 -13.05
N ALA A 447 9.52 -11.02 -12.91
CA ALA A 447 8.81 -9.87 -12.34
C ALA A 447 9.08 -8.62 -13.18
N GLY A 448 8.10 -7.71 -13.22
CA GLY A 448 8.21 -6.39 -13.84
C GLY A 448 8.41 -6.41 -15.36
N GLN A 449 8.08 -7.53 -16.03
CA GLN A 449 8.31 -7.68 -17.47
C GLN A 449 7.15 -7.13 -18.28
N GLN A 450 7.42 -6.74 -19.52
CA GLN A 450 6.43 -6.10 -20.40
C GLN A 450 5.92 -7.03 -21.51
N SER A 451 6.66 -8.10 -21.82
CA SER A 451 6.29 -9.12 -22.78
C SER A 451 6.09 -10.47 -22.08
N ARG A 452 4.96 -11.14 -22.33
CA ARG A 452 4.63 -12.43 -21.68
C ARG A 452 5.69 -13.48 -21.97
N ILE A 453 6.09 -13.66 -23.23
CA ILE A 453 7.11 -14.64 -23.60
C ILE A 453 8.48 -14.30 -23.01
N HIS A 454 8.84 -13.02 -22.91
CA HIS A 454 10.10 -12.64 -22.24
C HIS A 454 10.05 -12.96 -20.75
N CYS A 455 8.90 -12.73 -20.09
CA CYS A 455 8.71 -13.14 -18.71
C CYS A 455 8.80 -14.66 -18.53
N THR A 456 8.15 -15.43 -19.41
CA THR A 456 8.21 -16.90 -19.41
C THR A 456 9.63 -17.42 -19.63
N ARG A 457 10.40 -16.80 -20.54
CA ARG A 457 11.82 -17.13 -20.77
C ARG A 457 12.67 -16.81 -19.55
N LEU A 458 12.59 -15.59 -19.02
CA LEU A 458 13.37 -15.18 -17.85
C LEU A 458 13.09 -16.06 -16.64
N ALA A 459 11.81 -16.33 -16.34
CA ALA A 459 11.42 -17.20 -15.24
C ALA A 459 11.89 -18.64 -15.46
N GLY A 460 11.79 -19.15 -16.69
CA GLY A 460 12.29 -20.47 -17.06
C GLY A 460 13.82 -20.57 -16.94
N ASP A 461 14.57 -19.54 -17.37
CA ASP A 461 16.04 -19.55 -17.30
C ASP A 461 16.51 -19.56 -15.84
N LYS A 462 15.76 -18.92 -14.94
CA LYS A 462 15.98 -19.03 -13.49
C LYS A 462 15.71 -20.45 -12.97
N ALA A 463 14.64 -21.11 -13.42
CA ALA A 463 14.35 -22.49 -13.07
C ALA A 463 15.44 -23.46 -13.57
N ASP A 464 15.95 -23.23 -14.78
CA ASP A 464 17.04 -24.01 -15.37
C ASP A 464 18.34 -23.83 -14.56
N ASN A 465 18.66 -22.59 -14.18
CA ASN A 465 19.82 -22.29 -13.31
C ASN A 465 19.67 -22.91 -11.91
N TRP A 466 18.46 -22.85 -11.33
CA TRP A 466 18.17 -23.55 -10.08
C TRP A 466 18.44 -25.06 -10.21
N TRP A 467 17.99 -25.68 -11.30
CA TRP A 467 18.18 -27.12 -11.53
C TRP A 467 19.64 -27.50 -11.80
N LEU A 468 20.39 -26.67 -12.51
CA LEU A 468 21.83 -26.88 -12.75
C LEU A 468 22.64 -26.91 -11.45
N ARG A 469 22.17 -26.27 -10.36
CA ARG A 469 22.83 -26.32 -9.05
C ARG A 469 22.81 -27.71 -8.41
N PHE A 470 21.90 -28.59 -8.85
CA PHE A 470 21.82 -29.98 -8.42
C PHE A 470 22.73 -30.91 -9.24
N HIS A 471 23.37 -30.42 -10.31
CA HIS A 471 24.25 -31.25 -11.12
C HIS A 471 25.41 -31.82 -10.26
N PRO A 472 25.78 -33.11 -10.37
CA PRO A 472 26.83 -33.73 -9.56
C PRO A 472 28.17 -32.97 -9.58
N ARG A 473 28.54 -32.40 -10.74
CA ARG A 473 29.71 -31.51 -10.89
C ARG A 473 29.64 -30.28 -9.97
N VAL A 474 28.45 -29.67 -9.80
CA VAL A 474 28.25 -28.50 -8.93
C VAL A 474 28.25 -28.90 -7.47
N LEU A 475 27.55 -29.99 -7.12
CA LEU A 475 27.55 -30.54 -5.76
C LEU A 475 28.94 -31.01 -5.30
N GLY A 476 29.77 -31.46 -6.25
CA GLY A 476 31.13 -31.93 -6.03
C GLY A 476 32.20 -30.84 -6.01
N ILE A 477 31.84 -29.55 -6.13
CA ILE A 477 32.83 -28.46 -6.12
C ILE A 477 33.60 -28.45 -4.80
N LYS A 478 34.93 -28.49 -4.92
CA LYS A 478 35.86 -28.30 -3.80
C LYS A 478 36.15 -26.81 -3.63
N TRP A 479 35.86 -26.30 -2.44
CA TRP A 479 36.06 -24.90 -2.10
C TRP A 479 37.36 -24.72 -1.32
N LYS A 480 38.15 -23.73 -1.74
CA LYS A 480 39.28 -23.25 -0.94
C LYS A 480 38.84 -22.96 0.50
N LYS A 481 39.68 -23.31 1.48
CA LYS A 481 39.41 -23.04 2.88
C LYS A 481 39.18 -21.53 3.09
N GLY A 482 38.06 -21.18 3.73
CA GLY A 482 37.71 -19.79 4.02
C GLY A 482 36.82 -19.09 2.98
N THR A 483 36.49 -19.72 1.84
CA THR A 483 35.55 -19.14 0.87
C THR A 483 34.18 -18.88 1.49
N LYS A 484 33.68 -17.63 1.42
CA LYS A 484 32.42 -17.23 2.06
C LYS A 484 31.21 -17.69 1.23
N ARG A 485 30.06 -17.85 1.89
CA ARG A 485 28.80 -18.31 1.25
C ARG A 485 28.35 -17.45 0.05
N PRO A 486 28.45 -16.10 0.07
CA PRO A 486 28.13 -15.28 -1.10
C PRO A 486 29.06 -15.54 -2.29
N ASP A 487 30.37 -15.67 -2.03
CA ASP A 487 31.37 -15.97 -3.06
C ASP A 487 31.09 -17.33 -3.70
N LYS A 488 30.70 -18.33 -2.89
CA LYS A 488 30.24 -19.63 -3.42
C LYS A 488 29.02 -19.50 -4.32
N SER A 489 28.09 -18.56 -4.06
CA SER A 489 26.92 -18.38 -4.95
C SER A 489 27.37 -17.85 -6.27
N ASN A 490 28.06 -16.72 -6.23
CA ASN A 490 28.50 -16.05 -7.43
C ASN A 490 29.38 -16.98 -8.26
N ALA A 491 30.22 -17.80 -7.62
CA ALA A 491 31.01 -18.80 -8.33
C ALA A 491 30.20 -19.95 -8.92
N ILE A 492 29.11 -20.40 -8.29
CA ILE A 492 28.21 -21.40 -8.91
C ILE A 492 27.43 -20.78 -10.07
N ASP A 493 26.96 -19.55 -9.89
CA ASP A 493 26.12 -18.83 -10.84
C ASP A 493 26.95 -18.30 -12.05
N LEU A 494 28.26 -18.06 -11.86
CA LEU A 494 29.18 -17.49 -12.87
C LEU A 494 30.36 -18.41 -13.27
N LEU A 495 30.54 -19.57 -12.63
CA LEU A 495 31.70 -20.47 -12.78
C LEU A 495 33.08 -19.78 -12.63
N ALA A 496 33.31 -18.97 -11.59
CA ALA A 496 34.48 -18.05 -11.57
C ALA A 496 35.50 -18.12 -10.41
N VAL A 497 35.37 -18.95 -9.35
CA VAL A 497 36.39 -19.02 -8.25
C VAL A 497 36.48 -20.40 -7.61
N PHE A 498 37.58 -21.13 -7.83
CA PHE A 498 37.73 -22.52 -7.37
C PHE A 498 39.16 -22.88 -6.92
N GLU A 499 39.28 -23.99 -6.18
CA GLU A 499 40.57 -24.67 -5.97
C GLU A 499 40.99 -25.44 -7.22
N GLU A 500 40.03 -26.15 -7.83
CA GLU A 500 40.10 -26.74 -9.17
C GLU A 500 38.95 -26.18 -10.00
N VAL A 501 39.25 -25.49 -11.11
CA VAL A 501 38.21 -24.87 -11.95
C VAL A 501 37.42 -25.98 -12.66
N PRO A 502 36.13 -26.19 -12.35
CA PRO A 502 35.33 -27.16 -13.07
C PRO A 502 35.14 -26.70 -14.52
N PRO A 503 35.19 -27.62 -15.51
CA PRO A 503 34.93 -27.26 -16.89
C PRO A 503 33.51 -26.72 -17.04
N ALA A 504 33.36 -25.68 -17.86
CA ALA A 504 32.05 -25.18 -18.25
C ALA A 504 31.21 -26.28 -18.87
N PHE A 505 29.91 -26.27 -18.61
CA PHE A 505 29.00 -27.21 -19.25
C PHE A 505 28.92 -26.94 -20.74
N THR A 506 29.04 -27.99 -21.55
CA THR A 506 28.69 -27.92 -22.98
C THR A 506 27.17 -27.80 -23.14
N ASP A 507 26.72 -27.35 -24.31
CA ASP A 507 25.28 -27.24 -24.59
C ASP A 507 24.58 -28.61 -24.50
N ALA A 508 25.25 -29.68 -24.95
CA ALA A 508 24.72 -31.05 -24.86
C ALA A 508 24.58 -31.54 -23.41
N GLU A 509 25.57 -31.26 -22.54
CA GLU A 509 25.48 -31.59 -21.11
C GLU A 509 24.35 -30.82 -20.42
N ARG A 510 24.17 -29.54 -20.78
CA ARG A 510 23.06 -28.74 -20.28
C ARG A 510 21.72 -29.32 -20.72
N GLU A 511 21.56 -29.63 -22.00
CA GLU A 511 20.33 -30.21 -22.53
C GLU A 511 19.99 -31.56 -21.87
N GLU A 512 20.99 -32.44 -21.71
CA GLU A 512 20.81 -33.73 -21.03
C GLU A 512 20.37 -33.55 -19.57
N TRP A 513 21.00 -32.62 -18.84
CA TRP A 513 20.67 -32.39 -17.43
C TRP A 513 19.30 -31.73 -17.26
N LEU A 514 19.01 -30.69 -18.04
CA LEU A 514 17.73 -29.99 -18.02
C LEU A 514 16.58 -30.92 -18.41
N GLY A 515 16.80 -31.86 -19.33
CA GLY A 515 15.82 -32.89 -19.70
C GLY A 515 15.44 -33.85 -18.58
N LYS A 516 16.20 -33.91 -17.47
CA LYS A 516 15.88 -34.72 -16.27
C LYS A 516 14.90 -34.03 -15.33
N LEU A 517 14.70 -32.71 -15.45
CA LEU A 517 13.70 -31.99 -14.66
C LEU A 517 12.30 -32.32 -15.18
N THR A 518 11.39 -32.73 -14.30
CA THR A 518 10.02 -33.09 -14.65
C THR A 518 9.04 -32.65 -13.57
N ASN A 519 7.74 -32.70 -13.88
CA ASN A 519 6.65 -32.41 -12.95
C ASN A 519 6.68 -30.98 -12.38
N VAL A 520 7.19 -30.03 -13.14
CA VAL A 520 7.18 -28.62 -12.77
C VAL A 520 5.80 -28.03 -13.04
N ALA A 521 5.35 -27.17 -12.12
CA ALA A 521 4.15 -26.37 -12.28
C ALA A 521 4.51 -24.94 -12.70
N VAL A 522 3.75 -24.36 -13.61
CA VAL A 522 3.88 -22.95 -14.02
C VAL A 522 2.55 -22.23 -13.79
N SER A 523 2.64 -21.05 -13.22
CA SER A 523 1.52 -20.10 -13.16
C SER A 523 1.86 -18.81 -13.91
N SER A 524 0.84 -18.13 -14.43
CA SER A 524 0.96 -16.82 -15.10
C SER A 524 -0.12 -15.87 -14.60
N ASP A 525 0.25 -14.63 -14.26
CA ASP A 525 -0.68 -13.62 -13.74
C ASP A 525 -1.72 -13.13 -14.75
N ALA A 526 -1.49 -13.38 -16.05
CA ALA A 526 -2.45 -13.17 -17.14
C ALA A 526 -2.35 -14.27 -18.20
N PHE A 527 -3.27 -14.27 -19.17
CA PHE A 527 -3.32 -15.26 -20.25
C PHE A 527 -2.04 -15.32 -21.08
N PHE A 528 -1.82 -16.46 -21.75
CA PHE A 528 -0.76 -16.63 -22.74
C PHE A 528 -1.23 -16.17 -24.13
N PRO A 529 -0.60 -15.16 -24.74
CA PRO A 529 -1.03 -14.68 -26.06
C PRO A 529 -0.78 -15.68 -27.18
N PHE A 530 0.28 -16.50 -27.07
CA PHE A 530 0.73 -17.42 -28.10
C PHE A 530 1.33 -18.71 -27.52
N VAL A 531 1.45 -19.73 -28.38
CA VAL A 531 1.96 -21.08 -28.08
C VAL A 531 3.43 -21.12 -27.66
N ASP A 532 4.20 -20.08 -27.97
CA ASP A 532 5.62 -19.96 -27.63
C ASP A 532 5.90 -20.04 -26.13
N ASN A 533 4.95 -19.58 -25.31
CA ASN A 533 5.00 -19.72 -23.86
C ASN A 533 4.95 -21.18 -23.41
N VAL A 534 4.06 -21.96 -24.02
CA VAL A 534 3.92 -23.40 -23.72
C VAL A 534 5.17 -24.16 -24.16
N PHE A 535 5.71 -23.84 -25.35
CA PHE A 535 6.98 -24.41 -25.82
C PHE A 535 8.17 -24.04 -24.93
N ARG A 536 8.23 -22.82 -24.41
CA ARG A 536 9.31 -22.45 -23.47
C ARG A 536 9.13 -23.17 -22.15
N ALA A 537 7.91 -23.24 -21.62
CA ALA A 537 7.62 -23.92 -20.36
C ALA A 537 7.99 -25.41 -20.43
N SER A 538 7.64 -26.11 -21.52
CA SER A 538 7.92 -27.54 -21.67
C SER A 538 9.41 -27.90 -21.59
N ARG A 539 10.31 -26.99 -21.97
CA ARG A 539 11.77 -27.17 -21.90
C ARG A 539 12.33 -27.19 -20.48
N SER A 540 11.57 -26.71 -19.50
CA SER A 540 11.95 -26.71 -18.08
C SER A 540 11.11 -27.71 -17.28
N GLY A 541 10.76 -28.86 -17.88
CA GLY A 541 10.11 -29.96 -17.17
C GLY A 541 8.64 -29.76 -16.81
N VAL A 542 8.00 -28.74 -17.39
CA VAL A 542 6.62 -28.37 -17.03
C VAL A 542 5.62 -29.43 -17.47
N LYS A 543 4.76 -29.82 -16.53
CA LYS A 543 3.62 -30.72 -16.75
C LYS A 543 2.28 -30.13 -16.36
N TYR A 544 2.29 -29.02 -15.63
CA TYR A 544 1.08 -28.34 -15.19
C TYR A 544 1.20 -26.84 -15.44
N ILE A 545 0.21 -26.26 -16.10
CA ILE A 545 0.10 -24.82 -16.32
C ILE A 545 -1.20 -24.32 -15.70
N ALA A 546 -1.16 -23.22 -14.95
CA ALA A 546 -2.32 -22.44 -14.57
C ALA A 546 -2.20 -21.01 -15.11
N ALA A 547 -3.19 -20.56 -15.87
CA ALA A 547 -3.24 -19.18 -16.36
C ALA A 547 -4.68 -18.77 -16.67
N PRO A 548 -4.98 -17.47 -16.65
CA PRO A 548 -6.22 -16.97 -17.21
C PRO A 548 -6.41 -17.33 -18.67
N GLY A 549 -7.66 -17.59 -19.07
CA GLY A 549 -8.09 -17.55 -20.45
C GLY A 549 -8.39 -16.10 -20.91
N GLY A 550 -8.97 -15.97 -22.10
CA GLY A 550 -9.35 -14.70 -22.71
C GLY A 550 -8.44 -14.25 -23.85
N SER A 551 -7.50 -15.09 -24.31
CA SER A 551 -6.75 -14.83 -25.53
C SER A 551 -7.58 -15.19 -26.76
N GLN A 552 -7.44 -14.44 -27.86
CA GLN A 552 -7.96 -14.86 -29.15
C GLN A 552 -7.33 -16.19 -29.64
N ASN A 553 -6.16 -16.56 -29.11
CA ASN A 553 -5.41 -17.77 -29.47
C ASN A 553 -5.49 -18.87 -28.41
N ASP A 554 -6.43 -18.81 -27.46
CA ASP A 554 -6.55 -19.80 -26.39
C ASP A 554 -6.63 -21.25 -26.93
N GLY A 555 -7.39 -21.48 -28.01
CA GLY A 555 -7.49 -22.79 -28.64
C GLY A 555 -6.13 -23.37 -29.05
N ALA A 556 -5.28 -22.58 -29.72
CA ALA A 556 -3.95 -23.02 -30.15
C ALA A 556 -3.01 -23.26 -28.95
N VAL A 557 -3.13 -22.46 -27.88
CA VAL A 557 -2.37 -22.65 -26.63
C VAL A 557 -2.75 -23.96 -25.97
N PHE A 558 -4.05 -24.26 -25.85
CA PHE A 558 -4.54 -25.50 -25.24
C PHE A 558 -4.18 -26.74 -26.07
N GLU A 559 -4.35 -26.70 -27.38
CA GLU A 559 -3.93 -27.79 -28.27
C GLU A 559 -2.42 -28.07 -28.18
N THR A 560 -1.61 -27.01 -28.03
CA THR A 560 -0.15 -27.15 -27.88
C THR A 560 0.20 -27.78 -26.53
N ALA A 561 -0.48 -27.36 -25.45
CA ALA A 561 -0.31 -27.98 -24.14
C ALA A 561 -0.66 -29.48 -24.18
N GLU A 562 -1.77 -29.84 -24.83
CA GLU A 562 -2.18 -31.24 -25.02
C GLU A 562 -1.13 -32.05 -25.76
N LYS A 563 -0.64 -31.54 -26.91
CA LYS A 563 0.39 -32.20 -27.73
C LYS A 563 1.71 -32.44 -26.98
N LEU A 564 2.02 -31.57 -26.02
CA LEU A 564 3.23 -31.68 -25.17
C LEU A 564 2.98 -32.47 -23.87
N GLY A 565 1.77 -32.98 -23.66
CA GLY A 565 1.39 -33.71 -22.46
C GLY A 565 1.42 -32.83 -21.21
N ILE A 566 1.00 -31.58 -21.34
CA ILE A 566 0.90 -30.59 -20.27
C ILE A 566 -0.57 -30.41 -19.91
N THR A 567 -0.89 -30.56 -18.63
CA THR A 567 -2.22 -30.23 -18.12
C THR A 567 -2.38 -28.72 -18.01
N PHE A 568 -3.35 -28.16 -18.72
CA PHE A 568 -3.67 -26.74 -18.64
C PHE A 568 -4.91 -26.52 -17.77
N VAL A 569 -4.76 -25.70 -16.74
CA VAL A 569 -5.80 -25.33 -15.79
C VAL A 569 -6.15 -23.86 -16.02
N GLU A 570 -7.40 -23.57 -16.36
CA GLU A 570 -7.83 -22.19 -16.48
C GLU A 570 -8.01 -21.56 -15.10
N GLN A 571 -7.51 -20.34 -14.95
CA GLN A 571 -7.74 -19.50 -13.77
C GLN A 571 -8.66 -18.34 -14.15
N ASN A 572 -9.85 -18.25 -13.57
CA ASN A 572 -10.78 -17.17 -13.92
C ASN A 572 -10.38 -15.79 -13.36
N VAL A 573 -9.17 -15.64 -12.82
CA VAL A 573 -8.71 -14.46 -12.10
C VAL A 573 -7.35 -14.00 -12.62
N ARG A 574 -7.29 -12.75 -13.05
CA ARG A 574 -6.03 -12.06 -13.39
C ARG A 574 -5.39 -11.48 -12.13
N LEU A 575 -4.08 -11.60 -11.99
CA LEU A 575 -3.35 -11.27 -10.76
C LEU A 575 -2.32 -10.14 -10.97
N PHE A 576 -2.72 -9.06 -11.65
CA PHE A 576 -1.81 -7.92 -11.80
C PHE A 576 -1.50 -7.23 -10.47
N HIS A 577 -0.24 -6.83 -10.28
CA HIS A 577 0.24 -6.14 -9.10
C HIS A 577 1.27 -5.07 -9.50
N HIS A 578 1.04 -3.83 -9.06
CA HIS A 578 1.82 -2.63 -9.36
C HIS A 578 1.89 -1.69 -8.17
#